data_AF-B4RBI1-F1
#
_entry.id   AF-B4RBI1-F1
#
_cell.length_a   1.000
_cell.length_b   1.000
_cell.length_c   1.000
_cell.angle_alpha   90.00
_cell.angle_beta   90.00
_cell.angle_gamma   90.00
#
_symmetry.space_group_name_H-M   'P 1'
#
loop_
_entity.id
_entity.type
_entity.pdbx_description
1 polymer ?
#
loop_
_entity_poly.entity_id
_entity_poly.type
_entity_poly.pdbx_seq_one_letter_code
_entity_poly.pdbx_strand_id
1 'polypeptide(L)' 'MPAPPRRPTREECCGRGCDPCILDYYERALERWEARVAALGHDPAELLAALKGGAPSGDGQ' A
#
# COMPACT_ATOMS: atom_id res chain seq x y z
N MET A 1 12.79 3.56 -8.20
CA MET A 1 11.31 3.59 -8.34
C MET A 1 10.70 4.31 -7.14
N PRO A 2 9.57 5.03 -7.29
CA PRO A 2 8.89 5.64 -6.13
C PRO A 2 8.45 4.54 -5.16
N ALA A 3 8.64 4.75 -3.86
CA ALA A 3 8.14 3.83 -2.84
C ALA A 3 6.60 3.93 -2.76
N PRO A 4 5.88 2.80 -2.65
CA PRO A 4 4.44 2.84 -2.45
C PRO A 4 4.09 3.42 -1.08
N PRO A 5 2.88 4.00 -0.94
CA PRO A 5 2.40 4.45 0.37
C PRO A 5 2.29 3.28 1.33
N ARG A 6 2.61 3.52 2.60
CA ARG A 6 2.42 2.52 3.67
C ARG A 6 0.93 2.40 3.97
N ARG A 7 0.41 1.17 3.97
CA ARG A 7 -0.95 0.90 4.42
C ARG A 7 -1.07 1.20 5.92
N PRO A 8 -2.09 1.96 6.36
CA PRO A 8 -2.33 2.19 7.78
C PRO A 8 -2.69 0.87 8.49
N THR A 9 -2.26 0.73 9.73
CA THR A 9 -2.63 -0.43 10.56
C THR A 9 -4.06 -0.29 11.09
N ARG A 10 -4.57 -1.35 11.71
CA ARG A 10 -5.89 -1.31 12.34
C ARG A 10 -5.95 -0.33 13.51
N GLU A 11 -4.85 -0.16 14.25
CA GLU A 11 -4.78 0.78 15.38
C GLU A 11 -4.80 2.24 14.92
N GLU A 12 -4.27 2.53 13.72
CA GLU A 12 -4.35 3.87 13.11
C GLU A 12 -5.75 4.17 12.56
N CYS A 13 -6.57 3.14 12.31
CA CYS A 13 -7.95 3.30 11.90
C CYS A 13 -8.85 3.62 13.10
N CYS A 14 -9.63 4.70 12.98
CA CYS A 14 -10.60 5.12 14.00
C CYS A 14 -11.63 4.03 14.35
N GLY A 15 -11.86 3.06 13.45
CA GLY A 15 -12.80 1.93 13.62
C GLY A 15 -14.27 2.32 13.71
N ARG A 16 -14.59 3.61 13.53
CA ARG A 16 -15.92 4.20 13.76
C ARG A 16 -16.64 4.65 12.49
N GLY A 17 -16.05 4.40 11.31
CA GLY A 17 -16.60 4.89 10.04
C GLY A 17 -16.46 6.41 9.86
N CYS A 18 -15.29 6.96 10.23
CA CYS A 18 -14.99 8.38 10.02
C CYS A 18 -14.94 8.73 8.50
N ASP A 19 -15.41 9.92 8.11
CA ASP A 19 -15.33 10.46 6.74
C ASP A 19 -14.64 11.84 6.74
N PRO A 20 -13.54 12.02 5.98
CA PRO A 20 -12.81 10.99 5.24
C PRO A 20 -12.05 10.03 6.17
N CYS A 21 -12.04 8.73 5.84
CA CYS A 21 -11.30 7.70 6.58
C CYS A 21 -9.80 7.78 6.27
N ILE A 22 -8.95 7.31 7.19
CA ILE A 22 -7.51 7.13 6.92
C ILE A 22 -7.25 6.19 5.73
N LEU A 23 -8.16 5.23 5.51
CA LEU A 23 -8.12 4.35 4.35
C LEU A 23 -8.40 5.11 3.06
N ASP A 24 -9.34 6.07 3.04
CA ASP A 24 -9.59 6.92 1.87
C ASP A 24 -8.34 7.71 1.49
N TYR A 25 -7.62 8.26 2.48
CA TYR A 25 -6.37 8.97 2.21
C TYR A 25 -5.30 8.04 1.64
N TYR A 26 -5.20 6.82 2.16
CA TYR A 26 -4.29 5.79 1.66
C TYR A 26 -4.63 5.40 0.23
N GLU A 27 -5.89 5.14 -0.09
CA GLU A 27 -6.35 4.77 -1.43
C GLU A 27 -6.02 5.87 -2.44
N ARG A 28 -6.34 7.13 -2.13
CA ARG A 28 -5.98 8.27 -2.97
C ARG A 28 -4.46 8.40 -3.17
N ALA A 29 -3.67 8.09 -2.13
CA ALA A 29 -2.22 8.10 -2.24
C ALA A 29 -1.69 6.94 -3.09
N LEU A 30 -2.33 5.78 -3.00
CA LEU A 30 -2.01 4.60 -3.79
C LEU A 30 -2.29 4.86 -5.26
N GLU A 31 -3.48 5.38 -5.60
CA GLU A 31 -3.85 5.72 -6.98
C GLU A 31 -2.84 6.68 -7.64
N ARG A 32 -2.38 7.71 -6.90
CA ARG A 32 -1.35 8.64 -7.39
C ARG A 32 0.00 7.95 -7.62
N TRP A 33 0.35 7.00 -6.75
CA TRP A 33 1.58 6.23 -6.90
C TRP A 33 1.48 5.27 -8.08
N GLU A 34 0.37 4.56 -8.26
CA GLU A 34 0.13 3.65 -9.38
C GLU A 34 0.24 4.39 -10.72
N ALA A 35 -0.39 5.57 -10.83
CA ALA A 35 -0.28 6.43 -12.01
C ALA A 35 1.18 6.85 -12.29
N ARG A 36 1.95 7.15 -11.23
CA ARG A 36 3.37 7.50 -11.37
C ARG A 36 4.22 6.31 -11.82
N VAL A 37 3.96 5.11 -11.31
CA VAL A 37 4.67 3.90 -11.70
C VAL A 37 4.38 3.54 -13.15
N ALA A 38 3.10 3.60 -13.56
CA ALA A 38 2.70 3.39 -14.94
C ALA A 38 3.35 4.42 -15.89
N ALA A 39 3.43 5.69 -15.49
CA ALA A 39 4.11 6.74 -16.26
C ALA A 39 5.63 6.51 -16.39
N LEU A 40 6.24 5.73 -15.50
CA LEU A 40 7.64 5.31 -15.59
C LEU A 40 7.83 4.04 -16.43
N GLY A 41 6.75 3.45 -16.96
CA GLY A 41 6.81 2.23 -17.79
C GLY A 41 6.92 0.93 -16.98
N HIS A 42 6.52 0.95 -15.71
CA HIS A 42 6.52 -0.24 -14.84
C HIS A 42 5.08 -0.62 -14.46
N ASP A 43 4.89 -1.90 -14.08
CA ASP A 43 3.61 -2.38 -13.57
C ASP A 43 3.52 -2.22 -12.03
N PRO A 44 2.57 -1.43 -11.50
CA PRO A 44 2.45 -1.21 -10.07
C PRO A 44 2.04 -2.46 -9.29
N ALA A 45 1.27 -3.38 -9.90
CA ALA A 45 0.87 -4.62 -9.24
C ALA A 45 2.07 -5.56 -9.07
N GLU A 46 2.94 -5.66 -10.07
CA GLU A 46 4.20 -6.41 -9.96
C GLU A 46 5.11 -5.85 -8.86
N LEU A 47 5.23 -4.52 -8.76
CA LEU A 47 6.02 -3.89 -7.70
C LEU A 47 5.47 -4.16 -6.31
N LEU A 48 4.14 -4.08 -6.14
CA LEU A 48 3.48 -4.41 -4.87
C LEU A 48 3.62 -5.89 -4.51
N ALA A 49 3.53 -6.78 -5.49
CA ALA A 49 3.73 -8.21 -5.30
C ALA A 49 5.17 -8.53 -4.85
N ALA A 50 6.16 -7.92 -5.50
CA ALA A 50 7.56 -8.06 -5.13
C ALA A 50 7.84 -7.59 -3.68
N LEU A 51 7.22 -6.48 -3.26
CA LEU A 51 7.35 -5.98 -1.88
C LEU A 51 6.66 -6.88 -0.85
N LYS A 52 5.54 -7.52 -1.21
CA LYS A 52 4.81 -8.45 -0.34
C LYS A 52 5.51 -9.80 -0.20
N GLY A 53 6.26 -10.23 -1.22
CA GLY A 53 7.02 -11.49 -1.25
C GLY A 53 8.33 -11.48 -0.46
N GLY A 54 8.71 -10.36 0.14
CA GLY A 54 9.97 -10.18 0.87
C GLY A 54 9.97 -10.54 2.36
N ALA A 55 8.91 -11.16 2.89
CA ALA A 55 8.93 -11.71 4.24
C ALA A 55 9.27 -13.21 4.17
N PRO A 56 10.48 -13.67 4.58
CA PRO A 56 10.62 -15.05 4.99
C PRO A 56 9.72 -15.23 6.21
N SER A 57 8.57 -15.89 6.05
CA SER A 57 7.91 -16.57 7.16
C SER A 57 8.87 -17.68 7.63
N GLY A 58 9.84 -17.29 8.45
CA GLY A 58 10.68 -18.19 9.20
C GLY A 58 9.98 -18.58 10.49
N ASP A 59 9.78 -19.89 10.67
CA ASP A 59 9.64 -20.62 11.94
C ASP A 59 8.41 -20.28 12.80
N GLY A 60 7.54 -21.19 13.24
CA GLY A 60 7.74 -22.59 13.57
C GLY A 60 7.16 -22.82 14.99
N GLN A 61 5.92 -23.33 15.08
CA GLN A 61 5.41 -24.20 16.14
C GLN A 61 4.04 -24.74 15.74
#